data_AF-A0A4V1ZL48-F1
#
_entry.id   AF-A0A4V1ZL48-F1
#
_cell.length_a   1.000
_cell.length_b   1.000
_cell.length_c   1.000
_cell.angle_alpha   90.00
_cell.angle_beta   90.00
_cell.angle_gamma   90.00
#
_symmetry.space_group_name_H-M   'P 1'
#
loop_
_entity.id
_entity.type
_entity.pdbx_description
1 polymer ?
#
loop_
_entity_poly.entity_id
_entity_poly.type
_entity_poly.pdbx_seq_one_letter_code
_entity_poly.pdbx_strand_id
1 'polypeptide(L)'
;MNRCCRKRKVPVHSRRSKEIRDMQKRLMLHSGEAALSALGGVRREYSLRPRFEIAPGQMLGAVWNDENGARRFSSFHWGITPAFWDGEQHVGHQLFSARAETLAQKMAFADSLKFRRALVPIDGFWQWTRPCRGSDEKPRPFLFRSKDNAPLYLAAIWELDGEGQRRLAIISVESNRLTEPFSDRMPAILRPADAQLWLERGVVEPKPLLRALRTPAARELLVMPTAKAHGRAGLEAAPDARDALALVYGSDFRADKPKFPARRRMVMRDHEIGGHVFFKTRSFTRDDATRWHPIVDVECGHVFCDCPDFRYRHEHHEPDIWTPHWWCKHVRRAVENLKRHGELPVRSLPSESEELLAA
;
A
#
# COMPACT_ATOMS: atom_id res chain seq x y z
N MET A 1 -27.94 -36.10 -1.07
CA MET A 1 -27.04 -37.17 -1.59
C MET A 1 -26.20 -36.57 -2.70
N ASN A 2 -25.00 -36.07 -2.43
CA ASN A 2 -23.71 -36.76 -2.39
C ASN A 2 -22.98 -36.86 -3.76
N ARG A 3 -21.76 -36.27 -3.78
CA ARG A 3 -20.60 -36.48 -4.70
C ARG A 3 -20.71 -35.78 -6.06
N CYS A 4 -19.68 -35.11 -6.59
CA CYS A 4 -18.29 -35.52 -6.55
C CYS A 4 -17.31 -34.32 -6.67
N CYS A 5 -16.68 -33.97 -5.55
CA CYS A 5 -15.44 -33.24 -5.48
C CYS A 5 -14.32 -34.15 -6.04
N ARG A 6 -13.92 -33.98 -7.30
CA ARG A 6 -12.70 -34.61 -7.82
C ARG A 6 -11.50 -33.74 -7.43
N LYS A 7 -10.76 -34.21 -6.41
CA LYS A 7 -9.37 -33.81 -6.12
C LYS A 7 -8.55 -33.90 -7.42
N ARG A 8 -8.33 -32.77 -8.10
CA ARG A 8 -7.32 -32.68 -9.15
C ARG A 8 -6.01 -32.20 -8.52
N LYS A 9 -4.94 -32.96 -8.80
CA LYS A 9 -3.57 -32.74 -8.35
C LYS A 9 -3.17 -31.26 -8.41
N VAL A 10 -2.56 -30.76 -7.34
CA VAL A 10 -1.93 -29.43 -7.28
C VAL A 10 -0.86 -29.38 -8.38
N PRO A 11 -0.94 -28.49 -9.38
CA PRO A 11 0.13 -28.37 -10.36
C PRO A 11 1.33 -27.67 -9.71
N VAL A 12 2.51 -28.25 -9.95
CA VAL A 12 3.82 -27.68 -9.66
C VAL A 12 3.85 -26.22 -10.16
N HIS A 13 4.30 -25.31 -9.30
CA HIS A 13 4.24 -23.86 -9.52
C HIS A 13 4.91 -23.46 -10.86
N SER A 14 4.12 -22.95 -11.82
CA SER A 14 4.68 -22.43 -13.08
C SER A 14 5.45 -21.13 -12.85
N ARG A 15 6.52 -20.86 -13.63
CA ARG A 15 7.31 -19.61 -13.55
C ARG A 15 6.44 -18.35 -13.57
N ARG A 16 5.40 -18.32 -14.42
CA ARG A 16 4.42 -17.22 -14.50
C ARG A 16 3.61 -17.02 -13.20
N SER A 17 3.33 -18.10 -12.46
CA SER A 17 2.65 -18.03 -11.15
C SER A 17 3.56 -17.51 -10.04
N LYS A 18 4.86 -17.77 -10.14
CA LYS A 18 5.91 -17.25 -9.24
C LYS A 18 6.14 -15.77 -9.53
N GLU A 19 6.30 -15.39 -10.80
CA GLU A 19 6.40 -13.99 -11.25
C GLU A 19 5.21 -13.14 -10.79
N ILE A 20 3.97 -13.61 -10.94
CA ILE A 20 2.78 -12.88 -10.46
C ILE A 20 2.78 -12.71 -8.93
N ARG A 21 3.26 -13.70 -8.17
CA ARG A 21 3.39 -13.61 -6.71
C ARG A 21 4.54 -12.70 -6.25
N ASP A 22 5.62 -12.65 -7.02
CA ASP A 22 6.81 -11.81 -6.78
C ASP A 22 6.59 -10.36 -7.29
N MET A 23 5.66 -10.15 -8.22
CA MET A 23 5.17 -8.81 -8.62
C MET A 23 4.38 -8.13 -7.51
N GLN A 24 3.62 -8.88 -6.70
CA GLN A 24 2.66 -8.36 -5.70
C GLN A 24 3.27 -7.66 -4.46
N LYS A 25 4.55 -7.33 -4.47
CA LYS A 25 5.27 -6.78 -3.31
C LYS A 25 6.25 -5.71 -3.76
N ARG A 26 5.75 -4.56 -4.23
CA ARG A 26 6.61 -3.39 -4.42
C ARG A 26 6.35 -2.36 -3.33
N LEU A 27 7.40 -1.65 -2.96
CA LEU A 27 7.33 -0.51 -2.05
C LEU A 27 7.77 0.77 -2.75
N MET A 28 7.33 1.89 -2.21
CA MET A 28 7.73 3.23 -2.61
C MET A 28 8.26 3.98 -1.38
N LEU A 29 9.42 4.62 -1.52
CA LEU A 29 10.02 5.48 -0.50
C LEU A 29 10.72 6.66 -1.18
N HIS A 30 10.09 7.83 -1.16
CA HIS A 30 10.62 9.11 -1.61
C HIS A 30 10.70 10.18 -0.51
N SER A 31 9.94 10.08 0.59
CA SER A 31 9.93 11.05 1.70
C SER A 31 10.72 10.62 2.94
N GLY A 32 11.82 9.88 2.72
CA GLY A 32 12.58 9.22 3.79
C GLY A 32 13.00 10.11 4.97
N GLU A 33 13.29 11.38 4.74
CA GLU A 33 13.66 12.36 5.77
C GLU A 33 12.55 12.59 6.81
N ALA A 34 11.31 12.80 6.35
CA ALA A 34 10.16 12.99 7.23
C ALA A 34 9.90 11.73 8.05
N ALA A 35 10.03 10.56 7.41
CA ALA A 35 9.83 9.27 8.05
C ALA A 35 10.86 8.99 9.16
N LEU A 36 12.12 9.38 8.99
CA LEU A 36 13.13 9.19 10.05
C LEU A 36 12.97 10.23 11.17
N SER A 37 12.60 11.47 10.83
CA SER A 37 12.45 12.55 11.81
C SER A 37 11.36 12.25 12.84
N ALA A 38 10.22 11.70 12.40
CA ALA A 38 9.12 11.33 13.29
C ALA A 38 9.46 10.21 14.29
N LEU A 39 10.48 9.40 14.01
CA LEU A 39 10.95 8.38 14.96
C LEU A 39 11.94 8.95 15.98
N GLY A 40 12.63 10.05 15.69
CA GLY A 40 13.60 10.67 16.58
C GLY A 40 14.87 9.85 16.82
N GLY A 41 16.01 10.54 17.01
CA GLY A 41 17.27 9.91 17.45
C GLY A 41 17.86 8.87 16.50
N VAL A 42 17.50 8.89 15.22
CA VAL A 42 17.93 7.89 14.24
C VAL A 42 19.32 8.20 13.69
N ARG A 43 20.31 7.37 14.01
CA ARG A 43 21.64 7.43 13.39
C ARG A 43 21.62 6.78 12.00
N ARG A 44 22.08 7.49 10.98
CA ARG A 44 22.05 7.02 9.59
C ARG A 44 23.34 6.33 9.20
N GLU A 45 23.20 5.13 8.65
CA GLU A 45 24.27 4.36 8.02
C GLU A 45 24.04 4.16 6.53
N TYR A 46 22.81 4.41 6.06
CA TYR A 46 22.39 4.21 4.68
C TYR A 46 21.75 5.47 4.09
N SER A 47 22.00 5.71 2.80
CA SER A 47 21.47 6.87 2.07
C SER A 47 19.98 6.72 1.81
N LEU A 48 19.20 7.71 2.25
CA LEU A 48 17.79 7.86 1.89
C LEU A 48 17.68 8.44 0.47
N ARG A 49 17.77 7.59 -0.55
CA ARG A 49 17.47 8.00 -1.93
C ARG A 49 16.01 7.72 -2.26
N PRO A 50 15.31 8.63 -2.95
CA PRO A 50 13.99 8.34 -3.48
C PRO A 50 14.00 7.11 -4.39
N ARG A 51 13.09 6.17 -4.11
CA ARG A 51 12.90 4.93 -4.85
C ARG A 51 11.41 4.67 -4.99
N PHE A 52 10.92 4.73 -6.23
CA PHE A 52 9.49 4.66 -6.52
C PHE A 52 8.99 3.21 -6.69
N GLU A 53 9.91 2.30 -6.96
CA GLU A 53 9.64 0.87 -7.00
C GLU A 53 10.82 0.09 -6.37
N ILE A 54 10.59 -0.45 -5.18
CA ILE A 54 11.53 -1.35 -4.51
C ILE A 54 10.95 -2.76 -4.58
N ALA A 55 11.69 -3.68 -5.18
CA ALA A 55 11.31 -5.07 -5.41
C ALA A 55 11.92 -6.03 -4.38
N PRO A 56 11.30 -7.21 -4.16
CA PRO A 56 11.91 -8.28 -3.39
C PRO A 56 13.28 -8.65 -3.97
N GLY A 57 14.22 -9.00 -3.10
CA GLY A 57 15.62 -9.27 -3.47
C GLY A 57 16.49 -8.02 -3.58
N GLN A 58 15.93 -6.81 -3.47
CA GLN A 58 16.72 -5.58 -3.46
C GLN A 58 17.07 -5.15 -2.03
N MET A 59 18.08 -4.26 -1.92
CA MET A 59 18.37 -3.59 -0.67
C MET A 59 17.21 -2.66 -0.29
N LEU A 60 16.86 -2.64 0.99
CA LEU A 60 15.78 -1.86 1.57
C LEU A 60 16.33 -1.14 2.82
N GLY A 61 15.99 0.14 2.97
CA GLY A 61 16.32 0.89 4.18
C GLY A 61 15.36 0.53 5.30
N ALA A 62 15.88 0.22 6.48
CA ALA A 62 15.06 -0.06 7.65
C ALA A 62 15.65 0.54 8.93
N VAL A 63 14.76 0.93 9.84
CA VAL A 63 15.09 1.40 11.18
C VAL A 63 15.08 0.22 12.14
N TRP A 64 16.12 0.10 12.96
CA TRP A 64 16.27 -0.97 13.94
C TRP A 64 17.04 -0.46 15.15
N ASN A 65 17.00 -1.18 16.26
CA ASN A 65 17.79 -0.87 17.46
C ASN A 65 18.99 -1.81 17.54
N ASP A 66 20.19 -1.23 17.66
CA ASP A 66 21.43 -1.99 17.87
C ASP A 66 21.49 -2.60 19.28
N GLU A 67 22.58 -3.32 19.56
CA GLU A 67 22.79 -4.00 20.85
C GLU A 67 22.84 -3.04 22.04
N ASN A 68 23.22 -1.79 21.81
CA ASN A 68 23.26 -0.72 22.81
C ASN A 68 21.93 0.03 22.91
N GLY A 69 20.90 -0.39 22.17
CA GLY A 69 19.60 0.27 22.10
C GLY A 69 19.59 1.53 21.24
N ALA A 70 20.68 1.87 20.55
CA ALA A 70 20.71 3.03 19.67
C ALA A 70 19.93 2.74 18.39
N ARG A 71 19.07 3.69 18.03
CA ARG A 71 18.24 3.60 16.83
C ARG A 71 19.07 3.91 15.58
N ARG A 72 19.11 2.96 14.65
CA ARG A 72 19.90 3.06 13.42
C ARG A 72 19.01 2.90 12.19
N PHE A 73 19.35 3.62 11.13
CA PHE A 73 18.81 3.41 9.80
C PHE A 73 19.89 2.82 8.89
N SER A 74 19.70 1.57 8.49
CA SER A 74 20.69 0.79 7.73
C SER A 74 20.02 0.10 6.54
N SER A 75 20.83 -0.42 5.61
CA SER A 75 20.36 -1.24 4.52
C SER A 75 20.25 -2.72 4.91
N PHE A 76 19.23 -3.38 4.39
CA PHE A 76 18.96 -4.80 4.55
C PHE A 76 18.63 -5.40 3.19
N HIS A 77 19.10 -6.61 2.90
CA HIS A 77 18.64 -7.34 1.73
C HIS A 77 17.20 -7.84 1.98
N TRP A 78 16.24 -7.48 1.14
CA TRP A 78 14.86 -7.94 1.30
C TRP A 78 14.70 -9.39 0.83
N GLY A 79 14.68 -10.32 1.79
CA GLY A 79 14.49 -11.75 1.59
C GLY A 79 15.37 -12.56 2.54
N ILE A 80 14.78 -13.12 3.60
CA ILE A 80 15.50 -13.97 4.57
C ILE A 80 15.81 -15.33 3.93
N THR A 81 17.03 -15.81 4.15
CA THR A 81 17.44 -17.20 3.91
C THR A 81 17.73 -17.81 5.29
N PRO A 82 16.81 -18.62 5.86
CA PRO A 82 17.03 -19.29 7.13
C PRO A 82 18.30 -20.13 7.12
N ALA A 83 19.07 -20.06 8.20
CA ALA A 83 20.36 -20.75 8.31
C ALA A 83 20.26 -22.29 8.18
N PHE A 84 19.11 -22.89 8.48
CA PHE A 84 18.87 -24.33 8.37
C PHE A 84 18.53 -24.79 6.94
N TRP A 85 18.45 -23.89 5.96
CA TRP A 85 18.39 -24.25 4.55
C TRP A 85 19.82 -24.41 4.03
N ASP A 86 20.43 -25.56 4.29
CA ASP A 86 21.69 -25.95 3.68
C ASP A 86 21.45 -26.71 2.35
N GLY A 87 22.35 -26.52 1.38
CA GLY A 87 22.38 -27.29 0.14
C GLY A 87 21.77 -26.64 -1.12
N GLU A 88 22.19 -27.17 -2.28
CA GLU A 88 21.82 -26.70 -3.63
C GLU A 88 20.30 -26.65 -3.87
N GLN A 89 19.52 -27.42 -3.12
CA GLN A 89 18.07 -27.55 -3.25
C GLN A 89 17.30 -26.29 -2.82
N HIS A 90 17.94 -25.40 -2.06
CA HIS A 90 17.33 -24.19 -1.53
C HIS A 90 17.90 -22.89 -2.13
N VAL A 91 18.80 -23.00 -3.12
CA VAL A 91 19.36 -21.86 -3.84
C VAL A 91 18.23 -21.09 -4.53
N GLY A 92 18.03 -19.83 -4.11
CA GLY A 92 16.95 -18.96 -4.62
C GLY A 92 15.61 -19.05 -3.86
N HIS A 93 15.53 -19.80 -2.76
CA HIS A 93 14.40 -19.74 -1.83
C HIS A 93 14.61 -18.62 -0.81
N GLN A 94 13.98 -17.47 -1.06
CA GLN A 94 14.01 -16.33 -0.16
C GLN A 94 12.63 -16.06 0.46
N LEU A 95 12.60 -15.80 1.75
CA LEU A 95 11.42 -15.44 2.51
C LEU A 95 11.27 -13.91 2.52
N PHE A 96 10.51 -13.39 1.55
CA PHE A 96 10.23 -11.95 1.47
C PHE A 96 9.16 -11.47 2.46
N SER A 97 8.30 -12.38 2.93
CA SER A 97 7.27 -12.04 3.90
C SER A 97 7.06 -13.14 4.94
N ALA A 98 6.74 -12.71 6.16
CA ALA A 98 6.40 -13.58 7.27
C ALA A 98 4.94 -13.32 7.70
N ARG A 99 4.13 -14.37 7.86
CA ARG A 99 2.73 -14.24 8.27
C ARG A 99 2.63 -14.04 9.78
N ALA A 100 1.98 -12.97 10.22
CA ALA A 100 1.82 -12.63 11.64
C ALA A 100 1.27 -13.80 12.49
N GLU A 101 0.32 -14.57 11.96
CA GLU A 101 -0.37 -15.67 12.64
C GLU A 101 0.56 -16.84 12.99
N THR A 102 1.61 -17.03 12.20
CA THR A 102 2.57 -18.14 12.37
C THR A 102 3.96 -17.66 12.81
N LEU A 103 4.11 -16.36 13.05
CA LEU A 103 5.41 -15.70 13.23
C LEU A 103 6.16 -16.24 14.46
N ALA A 104 5.43 -16.45 15.56
CA ALA A 104 6.00 -16.97 16.81
C ALA A 104 6.21 -18.49 16.82
N GLN A 105 5.63 -19.22 15.85
CA GLN A 105 5.66 -20.69 15.80
C GLN A 105 6.73 -21.23 14.85
N LYS A 106 7.06 -20.46 13.79
CA LYS A 106 8.02 -20.88 12.79
C LYS A 106 9.44 -20.69 13.28
N MET A 107 10.22 -21.77 13.28
CA MET A 107 11.64 -21.76 13.61
C MET A 107 12.43 -20.69 12.83
N ALA A 108 12.06 -20.45 11.57
CA ALA A 108 12.68 -19.40 10.74
C ALA A 108 12.53 -17.97 11.26
N PHE A 109 11.57 -17.69 12.15
CA PHE A 109 11.16 -16.33 12.52
C PHE A 109 11.01 -16.10 14.03
N ALA A 110 10.88 -17.16 14.83
CA ALA A 110 10.56 -17.05 16.25
C ALA A 110 11.61 -16.24 17.03
N ASP A 111 12.90 -16.44 16.74
CA ASP A 111 13.98 -15.68 17.37
C ASP A 111 14.10 -14.26 16.80
N SER A 112 13.86 -14.09 15.50
CA SER A 112 13.82 -12.77 14.88
C SER A 112 12.71 -11.90 15.50
N LEU A 113 11.55 -12.50 15.75
CA LEU A 113 10.44 -11.82 16.43
C LEU A 113 10.85 -11.33 17.82
N LYS A 114 11.70 -12.06 18.55
CA LYS A 114 12.13 -11.70 19.91
C LYS A 114 13.25 -10.66 19.95
N PHE A 115 14.19 -10.71 19.01
CA PHE A 115 15.44 -9.97 19.13
C PHE A 115 15.83 -9.11 17.92
N ARG A 116 15.27 -9.41 16.74
CA ARG A 116 15.69 -8.82 15.47
C ARG A 116 14.50 -8.26 14.70
N ARG A 117 13.92 -7.21 15.27
CA ARG A 117 12.81 -6.45 14.69
C ARG A 117 13.33 -5.18 14.01
N ALA A 118 12.64 -4.76 12.96
CA ALA A 118 12.91 -3.54 12.23
C ALA A 118 11.60 -2.90 11.74
N LEU A 119 11.67 -1.60 11.42
CA LEU A 119 10.63 -0.82 10.76
C LEU A 119 11.10 -0.44 9.37
N VAL A 120 10.29 -0.70 8.36
CA VAL A 120 10.55 -0.22 7.00
C VAL A 120 9.69 1.02 6.77
N PRO A 121 10.27 2.23 6.73
CA PRO A 121 9.53 3.42 6.32
C PRO A 121 9.23 3.35 4.82
N ILE A 122 7.99 3.65 4.45
CA ILE A 122 7.52 3.73 3.06
C ILE A 122 6.53 4.89 2.91
N ASP A 123 6.40 5.41 1.69
CA ASP A 123 5.29 6.29 1.30
C ASP A 123 4.07 5.50 0.83
N GLY A 124 4.31 4.29 0.31
CA GLY A 124 3.24 3.42 -0.14
C GLY A 124 3.72 2.06 -0.58
N PHE A 125 2.77 1.15 -0.76
CA PHE A 125 2.99 -0.19 -1.27
C PHE A 125 2.08 -0.45 -2.45
N TRP A 126 2.56 -1.26 -3.39
CA TRP A 126 1.84 -1.57 -4.61
C TRP A 126 1.15 -2.91 -4.49
N GLN A 127 -0.08 -3.00 -4.98
CA GLN A 127 -0.76 -4.27 -5.22
C GLN A 127 -1.32 -4.34 -6.62
N TRP A 128 -1.41 -5.56 -7.16
CA TRP A 128 -1.91 -5.79 -8.50
C TRP A 128 -3.28 -6.43 -8.43
N THR A 129 -4.14 -6.07 -9.37
CA THR A 129 -5.42 -6.76 -9.55
C THR A 129 -5.19 -8.25 -9.79
N ARG A 130 -6.18 -9.06 -9.42
CA ARG A 130 -6.22 -10.49 -9.69
C ARG A 130 -7.28 -10.78 -10.75
N PRO A 131 -6.94 -10.70 -12.05
CA PRO A 131 -7.85 -11.12 -13.11
C PRO A 131 -8.37 -12.54 -12.86
N CYS A 132 -9.64 -12.78 -13.19
CA CYS A 132 -10.23 -14.11 -13.14
C CYS A 132 -9.39 -15.11 -13.96
N ARG A 133 -9.27 -16.35 -13.48
CA ARG A 133 -8.57 -17.40 -14.23
C ARG A 133 -9.25 -17.61 -15.59
N GLY A 134 -8.47 -17.46 -16.66
CA GLY A 134 -8.96 -17.55 -18.04
C GLY A 134 -9.33 -16.21 -18.67
N SER A 135 -9.21 -15.10 -17.94
CA SER A 135 -9.30 -13.75 -18.51
C SER A 135 -8.01 -13.35 -19.23
N ASP A 136 -8.14 -12.68 -20.37
CA ASP A 136 -7.02 -12.02 -21.08
C ASP A 136 -6.63 -10.68 -20.43
N GLU A 137 -7.33 -10.26 -19.38
CA GLU A 137 -7.01 -9.04 -18.65
C GLU A 137 -5.64 -9.15 -17.95
N LYS A 138 -4.77 -8.17 -18.19
CA LYS A 138 -3.46 -8.09 -17.53
C LYS A 138 -3.61 -7.55 -16.11
N PRO A 139 -2.88 -8.07 -15.11
CA PRO A 139 -2.81 -7.49 -13.78
C PRO A 139 -2.41 -6.01 -13.83
N ARG A 140 -3.15 -5.15 -13.14
CA ARG A 140 -2.93 -3.70 -13.11
C ARG A 140 -2.42 -3.27 -11.73
N PRO A 141 -1.38 -2.42 -11.64
CA PRO A 141 -0.87 -1.94 -10.37
C PRO A 141 -1.74 -0.83 -9.77
N PHE A 142 -1.92 -0.91 -8.47
CA PHE A 142 -2.57 0.07 -7.61
C PHE A 142 -1.62 0.43 -6.47
N LEU A 143 -1.49 1.73 -6.21
CA LEU A 143 -0.68 2.23 -5.11
C LEU A 143 -1.56 2.48 -3.89
N PHE A 144 -1.15 1.93 -2.75
CA PHE A 144 -1.75 2.16 -1.45
C PHE A 144 -0.82 3.04 -0.64
N ARG A 145 -1.36 4.11 -0.06
CA ARG A 145 -0.59 5.11 0.71
C ARG A 145 -1.42 5.66 1.87
N SER A 146 -0.76 6.38 2.78
CA SER A 146 -1.46 7.09 3.86
C SER A 146 -2.44 8.11 3.29
N LYS A 147 -3.60 8.24 3.95
CA LYS A 147 -4.61 9.24 3.64
C LYS A 147 -4.12 10.68 3.84
N ASP A 148 -3.23 10.88 4.80
CA ASP A 148 -2.71 12.20 5.17
C ASP A 148 -1.32 12.48 4.58
N ASN A 149 -0.91 11.72 3.54
CA ASN A 149 0.43 11.74 2.96
C ASN A 149 1.57 11.44 3.96
N ALA A 150 1.25 10.98 5.18
CA ALA A 150 2.24 10.62 6.18
C ALA A 150 2.99 9.32 5.79
N PRO A 151 4.28 9.17 6.16
CA PRO A 151 4.98 7.91 6.01
C PRO A 151 4.28 6.77 6.76
N LEU A 152 4.28 5.59 6.14
CA LEU A 152 3.84 4.34 6.76
C LEU A 152 5.05 3.58 7.28
N TYR A 153 4.92 2.91 8.42
CA TYR A 153 5.96 2.06 8.99
C TYR A 153 5.54 0.60 8.91
N LEU A 154 6.22 -0.18 8.06
CA LEU A 154 5.96 -1.61 7.98
C LEU A 154 6.75 -2.35 9.06
N ALA A 155 6.08 -3.28 9.75
CA ALA A 155 6.76 -4.20 10.64
C ALA A 155 7.58 -5.21 9.84
N ALA A 156 8.85 -5.37 10.20
CA ALA A 156 9.75 -6.35 9.63
C ALA A 156 10.53 -7.08 10.72
N ILE A 157 11.00 -8.26 10.37
CA ILE A 157 12.00 -9.02 11.13
C ILE A 157 13.22 -9.24 10.26
N TRP A 158 14.37 -9.45 10.88
CA TRP A 158 15.62 -9.63 10.17
C TRP A 158 16.51 -10.72 10.79
N GLU A 159 17.46 -11.18 9.99
CA GLU A 159 18.48 -12.18 10.32
C GLU A 159 19.81 -11.77 9.70
N LEU A 160 20.90 -12.36 10.19
CA LEU A 160 22.17 -12.41 9.48
C LEU A 160 22.20 -13.71 8.67
N ASP A 161 22.67 -13.67 7.43
CA ASP A 161 23.03 -14.91 6.73
C ASP A 161 24.44 -15.39 7.10
N GLY A 162 24.86 -16.50 6.49
CA GLY A 162 26.17 -17.11 6.73
C GLY A 162 27.37 -16.21 6.38
N GLU A 163 27.15 -15.13 5.63
CA GLU A 163 28.18 -14.14 5.27
C GLU A 163 28.09 -12.87 6.14
N GLY A 164 27.19 -12.84 7.12
CA GLY A 164 26.96 -11.69 7.98
C GLY A 164 26.17 -10.55 7.33
N GLN A 165 25.55 -10.79 6.16
CA GLN A 165 24.68 -9.79 5.54
C GLN A 165 23.33 -9.76 6.27
N ARG A 166 22.88 -8.54 6.59
CA ARG A 166 21.54 -8.32 7.17
C ARG A 166 20.47 -8.56 6.12
N ARG A 167 19.58 -9.52 6.36
CA ARG A 167 18.44 -9.85 5.51
C ARG A 167 17.14 -9.66 6.26
N LEU A 168 16.11 -9.10 5.63
CA LEU A 168 14.81 -8.87 6.27
C LEU A 168 13.65 -9.53 5.53
N ALA A 169 12.57 -9.75 6.27
CA ALA A 169 11.26 -10.13 5.75
C ALA A 169 10.20 -9.18 6.31
N ILE A 170 9.28 -8.75 5.45
CA ILE A 170 8.17 -7.87 5.83
C ILE A 170 7.03 -8.72 6.38
N ILE A 171 6.49 -8.33 7.53
CA ILE A 171 5.39 -9.04 8.12
C ILE A 171 4.11 -8.74 7.33
N SER A 172 3.34 -9.78 7.02
CA SER A 172 2.02 -9.67 6.40
C SER A 172 0.91 -10.05 7.36
N VAL A 173 -0.20 -9.33 7.26
CA VAL A 173 -1.47 -9.54 7.96
C VAL A 173 -2.57 -9.79 6.93
N GLU A 174 -3.75 -10.19 7.40
CA GLU A 174 -4.94 -10.25 6.57
C GLU A 174 -5.27 -8.86 6.01
N SER A 175 -5.72 -8.81 4.75
CA SER A 175 -6.14 -7.56 4.13
C SER A 175 -7.37 -6.97 4.82
N ASN A 176 -7.42 -5.64 4.91
CA ASN A 176 -8.69 -4.95 5.18
C ASN A 176 -9.57 -4.92 3.93
N ARG A 177 -10.81 -4.45 4.08
CA ARG A 177 -11.77 -4.33 2.98
C ARG A 177 -11.27 -3.53 1.77
N LEU A 178 -10.46 -2.49 1.98
CA LEU A 178 -9.87 -1.69 0.88
C LEU A 178 -8.89 -2.51 0.04
N THR A 179 -8.21 -3.47 0.66
CA THR A 179 -7.08 -4.21 0.07
C THR A 179 -7.48 -5.62 -0.36
N GLU A 180 -8.49 -6.20 0.27
CA GLU A 180 -9.03 -7.55 0.00
C GLU A 180 -9.33 -7.82 -1.48
N PRO A 181 -9.89 -6.86 -2.25
CA PRO A 181 -10.17 -7.08 -3.68
C PRO A 181 -8.91 -7.32 -4.53
N PHE A 182 -7.74 -6.91 -4.03
CA PHE A 182 -6.44 -7.02 -4.72
C PHE A 182 -5.62 -8.18 -4.17
N SER A 183 -5.69 -8.41 -2.86
CA SER A 183 -4.94 -9.44 -2.19
C SER A 183 -5.61 -9.89 -0.91
N ASP A 184 -5.48 -11.17 -0.59
CA ASP A 184 -5.86 -11.74 0.72
C ASP A 184 -4.96 -11.25 1.86
N ARG A 185 -3.79 -10.67 1.52
CA ARG A 185 -2.78 -10.21 2.46
C ARG A 185 -2.29 -8.82 2.13
N MET A 186 -1.92 -8.08 3.18
CA MET A 186 -1.25 -6.80 3.09
C MET A 186 -0.07 -6.71 4.08
N PRO A 187 0.89 -5.78 3.88
CA PRO A 187 1.93 -5.52 4.87
C PRO A 187 1.34 -5.07 6.22
N ALA A 188 1.95 -5.50 7.32
CA ALA A 188 1.61 -5.03 8.66
C ALA A 188 2.10 -3.59 8.83
N ILE A 189 1.17 -2.63 8.83
CA ILE A 189 1.46 -1.20 9.03
C ILE A 189 1.26 -0.89 10.51
N LEU A 190 2.30 -0.35 11.14
CA LEU A 190 2.29 0.04 12.55
C LEU A 190 1.88 1.49 12.71
N ARG A 191 1.05 1.75 13.72
CA ARG A 191 0.79 3.12 14.18
C ARG A 191 2.04 3.69 14.83
N PRO A 192 2.21 5.02 14.88
CA PRO A 192 3.38 5.64 15.53
C PRO A 192 3.62 5.14 16.96
N ALA A 193 2.57 4.96 17.76
CA ALA A 193 2.69 4.43 19.12
C ALA A 193 3.18 2.97 19.16
N ASP A 194 2.71 2.14 18.23
CA ASP A 194 3.08 0.72 18.13
C ASP A 194 4.49 0.53 17.55
N ALA A 195 4.97 1.48 16.75
CA ALA A 195 6.31 1.47 16.16
C ALA A 195 7.40 1.51 17.24
N GLN A 196 7.19 2.27 18.33
CA GLN A 196 8.10 2.32 19.46
C GLN A 196 8.16 0.97 20.18
N LEU A 197 6.99 0.43 20.56
CA LEU A 197 6.86 -0.89 21.20
C LEU A 197 7.52 -1.99 20.34
N TRP A 198 7.33 -1.91 19.02
CA TRP A 198 7.92 -2.85 18.08
C TRP A 198 9.45 -2.83 18.07
N LEU A 199 10.09 -1.68 18.28
CA LEU A 199 11.56 -1.59 18.32
C LEU A 199 12.16 -1.88 19.70
N GLU A 200 11.35 -1.92 20.76
CA GLU A 200 11.83 -2.03 22.13
C GLU A 200 12.39 -3.43 22.42
N ARG A 201 13.72 -3.53 22.58
CA ARG A 201 14.42 -4.82 22.77
C ARG A 201 14.04 -5.56 24.05
N GLY A 202 13.65 -4.84 25.10
CA GLY A 202 13.20 -5.45 26.36
C GLY A 202 11.90 -6.25 26.22
N VAL A 203 11.11 -5.97 25.19
CA VAL A 203 9.88 -6.72 24.90
C VAL A 203 10.23 -7.94 24.05
N VAL A 204 10.37 -9.08 24.72
CA VAL A 204 10.67 -10.38 24.09
C VAL A 204 9.45 -11.31 24.04
N GLU A 205 8.40 -11.01 24.81
CA GLU A 205 7.18 -11.81 24.78
C GLU A 205 6.43 -11.60 23.44
N PRO A 206 6.04 -12.68 22.74
CA PRO A 206 5.35 -12.54 21.45
C PRO A 206 3.99 -11.84 21.55
N LYS A 207 3.26 -12.00 22.66
CA LYS A 207 1.87 -11.53 22.79
C LYS A 207 1.70 -10.01 22.58
N PRO A 208 2.45 -9.11 23.25
CA PRO A 208 2.36 -7.67 22.99
C PRO A 208 2.80 -7.30 21.56
N LEU A 209 3.83 -7.94 21.04
CA LEU A 209 4.34 -7.70 19.68
C LEU A 209 3.32 -8.09 18.62
N LEU A 210 2.67 -9.24 18.74
CA LEU A 210 1.64 -9.70 17.82
C LEU A 210 0.38 -8.83 17.89
N ARG A 211 0.05 -8.26 19.06
CA ARG A 211 -1.07 -7.33 19.21
C ARG A 211 -0.86 -5.98 18.51
N ALA A 212 0.40 -5.58 18.28
CA ALA A 212 0.76 -4.40 17.51
C ALA A 212 0.60 -4.62 16.00
N LEU A 213 0.70 -5.87 15.53
CA LEU A 213 0.59 -6.24 14.11
C LEU A 213 -0.87 -6.33 13.64
N ARG A 214 -1.64 -5.25 13.82
CA ARG A 214 -3.04 -5.21 13.38
C ARG A 214 -3.13 -4.79 11.92
N THR A 215 -4.20 -5.25 11.27
CA THR A 215 -4.60 -4.70 9.98
C THR A 215 -5.08 -3.26 10.17
N PRO A 216 -4.52 -2.28 9.44
CA PRO A 216 -4.96 -0.89 9.53
C PRO A 216 -6.40 -0.74 9.06
N ALA A 217 -7.11 0.28 9.56
CA ALA A 217 -8.47 0.52 9.13
C ALA A 217 -8.48 0.98 7.65
N ALA A 218 -9.47 0.54 6.88
CA ALA A 218 -9.58 0.90 5.45
C ALA A 218 -9.53 2.43 5.23
N ARG A 219 -10.14 3.20 6.14
CA ARG A 219 -10.16 4.67 6.12
C ARG A 219 -8.81 5.36 6.35
N GLU A 220 -7.79 4.63 6.81
CA GLU A 220 -6.44 5.18 7.06
C GLU A 220 -5.58 5.17 5.78
N LEU A 221 -6.05 4.50 4.72
CA LEU A 221 -5.33 4.34 3.46
C LEU A 221 -6.11 4.90 2.28
N LEU A 222 -5.37 5.36 1.27
CA LEU A 222 -5.88 5.70 -0.05
C LEU A 222 -5.37 4.68 -1.06
N VAL A 223 -6.25 4.27 -1.98
CA VAL A 223 -5.91 3.45 -3.14
C VAL A 223 -5.92 4.33 -4.39
N MET A 224 -4.88 4.21 -5.23
CA MET A 224 -4.78 4.96 -6.47
C MET A 224 -4.56 4.03 -7.66
N PRO A 225 -5.36 4.13 -8.74
CA PRO A 225 -5.03 3.53 -10.01
C PRO A 225 -3.79 4.22 -10.56
N THR A 226 -2.99 3.47 -11.31
CA THR A 226 -1.81 4.00 -11.94
C THR A 226 -1.92 3.88 -13.46
N ALA A 227 -1.30 4.80 -14.21
CA ALA A 227 -1.38 4.81 -15.66
C ALA A 227 -0.72 3.56 -16.29
N LYS A 228 -1.08 3.24 -17.54
CA LYS A 228 -0.56 2.03 -18.24
C LYS A 228 0.98 1.97 -18.39
N ALA A 229 1.72 3.06 -18.12
CA ALA A 229 3.14 3.20 -18.40
C ALA A 229 4.09 2.81 -17.23
N HIS A 230 3.61 2.36 -16.07
CA HIS A 230 4.42 2.07 -14.88
C HIS A 230 5.16 0.73 -14.88
N GLY A 231 5.77 0.35 -15.99
CA GLY A 231 6.81 -0.68 -15.90
C GLY A 231 7.98 -0.14 -15.07
N ARG A 232 8.65 -1.00 -14.28
CA ARG A 232 9.87 -0.68 -13.53
C ARG A 232 10.87 0.20 -14.29
N ALA A 233 11.05 -0.09 -15.58
CA ALA A 233 11.90 0.69 -16.47
C ALA A 233 11.51 2.17 -16.58
N GLY A 234 10.21 2.50 -16.56
CA GLY A 234 9.73 3.89 -16.65
C GLY A 234 9.95 4.68 -15.36
N LEU A 235 9.80 4.05 -14.18
CA LEU A 235 10.04 4.70 -12.89
C LEU A 235 11.53 4.83 -12.57
N GLU A 236 12.36 3.86 -12.97
CA GLU A 236 13.82 3.92 -12.81
C GLU A 236 14.47 4.88 -13.83
N ALA A 237 13.87 5.09 -15.00
CA ALA A 237 14.37 6.04 -16.02
C ALA A 237 13.91 7.49 -15.82
N ALA A 238 13.06 7.75 -14.81
CA ALA A 238 12.65 9.10 -14.47
C ALA A 238 13.87 9.94 -14.04
N PRO A 239 14.12 11.11 -14.65
CA PRO A 239 15.31 11.93 -14.37
C PRO A 239 15.41 12.34 -12.90
N ASP A 240 14.27 12.60 -12.28
CA ASP A 240 14.18 12.99 -10.88
C ASP A 240 12.89 12.48 -10.20
N ALA A 241 12.80 12.77 -8.89
CA ALA A 241 11.65 12.42 -8.08
C ALA A 241 10.35 13.06 -8.58
N ARG A 242 10.40 14.28 -9.12
CA ARG A 242 9.21 14.98 -9.61
C ARG A 242 8.65 14.31 -10.86
N ASP A 243 9.50 13.88 -11.78
CA ASP A 243 9.09 13.16 -12.99
C ASP A 243 8.57 11.76 -12.66
N ALA A 244 9.21 11.06 -11.72
CA ALA A 244 8.70 9.78 -11.23
C ALA A 244 7.34 9.94 -10.56
N LEU A 245 7.17 10.98 -9.74
CA LEU A 245 5.88 11.35 -9.16
C LEU A 245 4.88 11.73 -10.26
N ALA A 246 5.25 12.48 -11.29
CA ALA A 246 4.36 12.82 -12.40
C ALA A 246 3.90 11.59 -13.19
N LEU A 247 4.75 10.57 -13.29
CA LEU A 247 4.34 9.26 -13.79
C LEU A 247 3.30 8.65 -12.84
N VAL A 248 3.64 8.45 -11.56
CA VAL A 248 2.77 7.78 -10.56
C VAL A 248 1.43 8.50 -10.36
N TYR A 249 1.44 9.83 -10.37
CA TYR A 249 0.36 10.70 -9.90
C TYR A 249 -0.29 11.54 -11.02
N GLY A 250 0.24 11.52 -12.24
CA GLY A 250 -0.10 12.47 -13.31
C GLY A 250 0.65 13.81 -13.21
N SER A 251 0.75 14.55 -14.33
CA SER A 251 1.60 15.74 -14.50
C SER A 251 1.26 16.97 -13.65
N ASP A 252 0.12 17.00 -12.95
CA ASP A 252 -0.39 18.22 -12.31
C ASP A 252 -0.27 18.20 -10.77
N PHE A 253 0.89 17.81 -10.23
CA PHE A 253 1.24 18.07 -8.83
C PHE A 253 1.55 19.59 -8.66
N ARG A 254 0.52 20.44 -8.60
CA ARG A 254 0.65 21.86 -8.25
C ARG A 254 -0.13 22.16 -6.96
N ALA A 255 0.51 22.93 -6.07
CA ALA A 255 0.01 23.30 -4.75
C ALA A 255 -1.08 24.39 -4.74
N ASP A 256 -1.44 24.93 -5.90
CA ASP A 256 -2.48 25.96 -6.01
C ASP A 256 -3.86 25.35 -6.26
N LYS A 257 -4.89 25.94 -5.63
CA LYS A 257 -6.30 25.61 -5.89
C LYS A 257 -6.58 25.74 -7.40
N PRO A 258 -6.92 24.66 -8.11
CA PRO A 258 -6.97 24.71 -9.56
C PRO A 258 -8.21 25.49 -10.02
N LYS A 259 -8.03 26.34 -11.03
CA LYS A 259 -9.15 27.05 -11.67
C LYS A 259 -9.84 26.12 -12.66
N PHE A 260 -11.15 25.93 -12.48
CA PHE A 260 -11.93 24.99 -13.29
C PHE A 260 -13.10 25.67 -14.02
N PRO A 261 -13.25 25.48 -15.34
CA PRO A 261 -14.41 25.96 -16.09
C PRO A 261 -15.66 25.07 -15.87
N ALA A 262 -16.83 25.70 -16.01
CA ALA A 262 -18.15 25.14 -15.72
C ALA A 262 -18.76 24.26 -16.83
N ARG A 263 -17.98 23.47 -17.58
CA ARG A 263 -18.54 22.62 -18.66
C ARG A 263 -19.02 21.25 -18.16
N ARG A 264 -20.21 20.81 -18.61
CA ARG A 264 -20.71 19.43 -18.46
C ARG A 264 -19.86 18.50 -19.34
N ARG A 265 -19.19 17.51 -18.74
CA ARG A 265 -18.39 16.49 -19.45
C ARG A 265 -18.53 15.13 -18.77
N MET A 266 -18.41 14.07 -19.57
CA MET A 266 -18.81 12.71 -19.20
C MET A 266 -17.82 12.08 -18.21
N VAL A 267 -18.36 11.55 -17.10
CA VAL A 267 -17.65 10.64 -16.20
C VAL A 267 -18.05 9.24 -16.63
N MET A 268 -17.07 8.46 -17.11
CA MET A 268 -17.33 7.11 -17.61
C MET A 268 -16.93 6.10 -16.55
N ARG A 269 -17.83 5.17 -16.21
CA ARG A 269 -17.46 3.97 -15.45
C ARG A 269 -16.40 3.22 -16.27
N ASP A 270 -15.33 2.81 -15.61
CA ASP A 270 -14.22 2.10 -16.24
C ASP A 270 -14.27 0.62 -15.91
N HIS A 271 -14.20 0.28 -14.62
CA HIS A 271 -14.24 -1.09 -14.14
C HIS A 271 -14.62 -1.12 -12.64
N GLU A 272 -14.86 -2.31 -12.10
CA GLU A 272 -15.19 -2.51 -10.69
C GLU A 272 -14.36 -3.66 -10.12
N ILE A 273 -13.90 -3.51 -8.88
CA ILE A 273 -13.14 -4.55 -8.16
C ILE A 273 -13.57 -4.53 -6.70
N GLY A 274 -14.28 -5.59 -6.26
CA GLY A 274 -14.67 -5.81 -4.87
C GLY A 274 -15.30 -4.60 -4.18
N GLY A 275 -16.39 -4.07 -4.74
CA GLY A 275 -17.10 -2.91 -4.19
C GLY A 275 -16.50 -1.54 -4.55
N HIS A 276 -15.29 -1.49 -5.10
CA HIS A 276 -14.72 -0.25 -5.64
C HIS A 276 -15.09 -0.06 -7.10
N VAL A 277 -15.85 1.00 -7.40
CA VAL A 277 -16.15 1.43 -8.76
C VAL A 277 -15.13 2.47 -9.20
N PHE A 278 -14.41 2.15 -10.28
CA PHE A 278 -13.42 3.01 -10.90
C PHE A 278 -14.03 3.75 -12.08
N PHE A 279 -13.71 5.02 -12.19
CA PHE A 279 -14.17 5.89 -13.26
C PHE A 279 -12.98 6.48 -14.02
N LYS A 280 -13.22 6.89 -15.25
CA LYS A 280 -12.30 7.68 -16.07
C LYS A 280 -12.97 8.99 -16.47
N THR A 281 -12.25 10.08 -16.27
CA THR A 281 -12.69 11.43 -16.57
C THR A 281 -11.56 12.18 -17.27
N ARG A 282 -11.88 13.15 -18.12
CA ARG A 282 -10.86 14.06 -18.68
C ARG A 282 -10.74 15.30 -17.82
N SER A 283 -9.55 15.90 -17.85
CA SER A 283 -9.27 17.15 -17.18
C SER A 283 -10.19 18.23 -17.69
N PHE A 284 -10.55 19.09 -16.76
CA PHE A 284 -11.47 20.18 -17.02
C PHE A 284 -10.72 21.44 -17.38
N THR A 285 -9.38 21.42 -17.42
CA THR A 285 -8.55 22.52 -17.93
C THR A 285 -8.84 22.76 -19.42
N ARG A 286 -8.41 23.92 -19.97
CA ARG A 286 -8.52 24.19 -21.41
C ARG A 286 -7.82 23.09 -22.24
N ASP A 287 -6.72 22.57 -21.70
CA ASP A 287 -5.96 21.46 -22.27
C ASP A 287 -6.53 20.13 -21.74
N ASP A 288 -7.51 19.59 -22.45
CA ASP A 288 -8.32 18.38 -22.15
C ASP A 288 -7.54 17.05 -22.28
N ALA A 289 -6.21 17.11 -22.21
CA ALA A 289 -5.33 15.96 -22.43
C ALA A 289 -5.22 15.07 -21.18
N THR A 290 -5.20 15.67 -19.99
CA THR A 290 -4.99 14.94 -18.73
C THR A 290 -6.24 14.12 -18.37
N ARG A 291 -6.08 12.92 -17.82
CA ARG A 291 -7.19 12.05 -17.37
C ARG A 291 -7.12 11.87 -15.86
N TRP A 292 -8.28 11.92 -15.20
CA TRP A 292 -8.44 11.71 -13.77
C TRP A 292 -9.32 10.49 -13.49
N HIS A 293 -9.03 9.78 -12.41
CA HIS A 293 -9.63 8.52 -12.02
C HIS A 293 -10.31 8.65 -10.66
N PRO A 294 -11.59 9.01 -10.61
CA PRO A 294 -12.36 8.90 -9.38
C PRO A 294 -12.64 7.43 -9.06
N ILE A 295 -12.65 7.10 -7.78
CA ILE A 295 -12.97 5.78 -7.22
C ILE A 295 -14.05 5.99 -6.18
N VAL A 296 -15.06 5.12 -6.18
CA VAL A 296 -16.11 5.10 -5.15
C VAL A 296 -16.22 3.68 -4.63
N ASP A 297 -15.94 3.48 -3.35
CA ASP A 297 -16.33 2.28 -2.63
C ASP A 297 -17.82 2.37 -2.29
N VAL A 298 -18.63 1.50 -2.85
CA VAL A 298 -20.09 1.55 -2.69
C VAL A 298 -20.55 0.96 -1.34
N GLU A 299 -19.71 0.21 -0.65
CA GLU A 299 -20.04 -0.44 0.63
C GLU A 299 -19.69 0.45 1.82
N CYS A 300 -18.45 0.95 1.87
CA CYS A 300 -17.99 1.81 2.97
C CYS A 300 -18.08 3.30 2.64
N GLY A 301 -18.33 3.65 1.39
CA GLY A 301 -18.53 5.02 0.97
C GLY A 301 -17.29 5.81 0.60
N HIS A 302 -16.13 5.18 0.74
CA HIS A 302 -14.87 5.85 0.58
C HIS A 302 -14.69 6.33 -0.86
N VAL A 303 -14.34 7.60 -1.03
CA VAL A 303 -14.15 8.21 -2.34
C VAL A 303 -12.71 8.67 -2.51
N PHE A 304 -12.18 8.51 -3.72
CA PHE A 304 -10.86 9.03 -4.08
C PHE A 304 -10.92 9.68 -5.45
N CYS A 305 -10.08 10.67 -5.69
CA CYS A 305 -9.74 11.10 -7.05
C CYS A 305 -8.29 11.61 -7.08
N ASP A 306 -7.57 11.26 -8.13
CA ASP A 306 -6.19 11.70 -8.37
C ASP A 306 -6.06 13.17 -8.80
N CYS A 307 -7.17 13.91 -8.97
CA CYS A 307 -7.13 15.31 -9.42
C CYS A 307 -6.62 16.28 -8.33
N PRO A 308 -6.01 17.41 -8.72
CA PRO A 308 -5.45 18.36 -7.76
C PRO A 308 -6.49 19.01 -6.83
N ASP A 309 -7.73 19.19 -7.29
CA ASP A 309 -8.86 19.69 -6.47
C ASP A 309 -9.19 18.74 -5.31
N PHE A 310 -9.17 17.44 -5.58
CA PHE A 310 -9.44 16.42 -4.58
C PHE A 310 -8.35 16.45 -3.52
N ARG A 311 -7.07 16.48 -3.95
CA ARG A 311 -5.92 16.56 -3.04
C ARG A 311 -5.96 17.83 -2.19
N TYR A 312 -6.15 19.00 -2.82
CA TYR A 312 -6.25 20.28 -2.11
C TYR A 312 -7.34 20.27 -1.03
N ARG A 313 -8.56 19.83 -1.38
CA ARG A 313 -9.68 19.77 -0.42
C ARG A 313 -9.43 18.78 0.70
N HIS A 314 -8.83 17.65 0.37
CA HIS A 314 -8.53 16.59 1.33
C HIS A 314 -7.40 16.97 2.30
N GLU A 315 -6.44 17.80 1.90
CA GLU A 315 -5.37 18.30 2.78
C GLU A 315 -5.84 19.39 3.75
N HIS A 316 -6.93 20.10 3.43
CA HIS A 316 -7.38 21.27 4.20
C HIS A 316 -8.67 21.03 4.99
N HIS A 317 -9.29 19.86 4.87
CA HIS A 317 -10.58 19.55 5.50
C HIS A 317 -10.63 18.09 5.98
N GLU A 318 -11.33 17.85 7.09
CA GLU A 318 -11.56 16.49 7.58
C GLU A 318 -12.35 15.67 6.55
N PRO A 319 -11.79 14.57 6.02
CA PRO A 319 -12.41 13.83 4.95
C PRO A 319 -13.38 12.83 5.57
N ASP A 320 -14.58 13.29 5.88
CA ASP A 320 -15.69 12.39 6.15
C ASP A 320 -16.12 11.71 4.86
N ILE A 321 -16.36 10.42 5.01
CA ILE A 321 -16.88 9.56 3.97
C ILE A 321 -18.31 10.05 3.73
N TRP A 322 -18.51 10.80 2.64
CA TRP A 322 -19.77 11.30 2.07
C TRP A 322 -20.15 12.78 2.16
N THR A 323 -19.40 13.66 2.82
CA THR A 323 -19.75 15.10 2.79
C THR A 323 -19.57 15.69 1.37
N PRO A 324 -20.64 16.03 0.62
CA PRO A 324 -20.52 16.42 -0.78
C PRO A 324 -19.79 17.75 -0.99
N HIS A 325 -19.77 18.58 0.05
CA HIS A 325 -19.13 19.90 0.09
C HIS A 325 -17.61 19.83 -0.19
N TRP A 326 -16.95 18.75 0.24
CA TRP A 326 -15.50 18.56 0.09
C TRP A 326 -15.09 17.71 -1.11
N TRP A 327 -16.06 17.15 -1.83
CA TRP A 327 -15.75 16.40 -3.04
C TRP A 327 -15.31 17.29 -4.18
N CYS A 328 -14.25 16.87 -4.87
CA CYS A 328 -14.00 17.40 -6.19
C CYS A 328 -15.17 17.05 -7.11
N LYS A 329 -15.32 17.83 -8.18
CA LYS A 329 -16.35 17.60 -9.21
C LYS A 329 -16.31 16.22 -9.87
N HIS A 330 -15.14 15.56 -9.91
CA HIS A 330 -15.00 14.21 -10.48
C HIS A 330 -15.72 13.19 -9.60
N VAL A 331 -15.47 13.25 -8.29
CA VAL A 331 -16.12 12.41 -7.29
C VAL A 331 -17.61 12.69 -7.25
N ARG A 332 -18.04 13.97 -7.21
CA ARG A 332 -19.47 14.33 -7.24
C ARG A 332 -20.20 13.67 -8.41
N ARG A 333 -19.61 13.73 -9.61
CA ARG A 333 -20.20 13.13 -10.81
C ARG A 333 -20.15 11.60 -10.80
N ALA A 334 -19.07 11.00 -10.29
CA ALA A 334 -18.98 9.55 -10.13
C ALA A 334 -20.07 9.03 -9.20
N VAL A 335 -20.26 9.70 -8.06
CA VAL A 335 -21.34 9.41 -7.11
C VAL A 335 -22.71 9.65 -7.72
N GLU A 336 -22.95 10.79 -8.37
CA GLU A 336 -24.22 11.05 -9.06
C GLU A 336 -24.52 10.00 -10.12
N ASN A 337 -23.51 9.53 -10.85
CA ASN A 337 -23.66 8.45 -11.82
C ASN A 337 -24.16 7.18 -11.14
N LEU A 338 -23.52 6.75 -10.04
CA LEU A 338 -23.98 5.58 -9.28
C LEU A 338 -25.38 5.76 -8.67
N LYS A 339 -25.70 6.96 -8.15
CA LYS A 339 -27.05 7.28 -7.64
C LYS A 339 -28.11 7.13 -8.73
N ARG A 340 -27.85 7.63 -9.94
CA ARG A 340 -28.78 7.50 -11.08
C ARG A 340 -29.03 6.06 -11.49
N HIS A 341 -28.07 5.17 -11.27
CA HIS A 341 -28.17 3.75 -11.61
C HIS A 341 -28.65 2.87 -10.45
N GLY A 342 -28.97 3.45 -9.28
CA GLY A 342 -29.45 2.71 -8.11
C GLY A 342 -28.38 1.83 -7.44
N GLU A 343 -27.11 2.09 -7.71
CA GLU A 343 -25.97 1.26 -7.28
C GLU A 343 -25.37 1.73 -5.95
N LEU A 344 -25.94 2.77 -5.32
CA LEU A 344 -25.53 3.25 -4.01
C LEU A 344 -26.58 2.94 -2.95
N PRO A 345 -26.20 2.26 -1.84
CA PRO A 345 -27.14 2.02 -0.75
C PRO A 345 -27.50 3.34 -0.08
N VAL A 346 -28.81 3.60 0.07
CA VAL A 346 -29.37 4.83 0.67
C VAL A 346 -28.92 5.02 2.14
N ARG A 347 -28.49 3.95 2.82
CA ARG A 347 -28.11 3.93 4.24
C ARG A 347 -26.65 4.32 4.56
N SER A 348 -25.81 4.60 3.56
CA SER A 348 -24.40 5.01 3.78
C SER A 348 -24.16 6.51 3.63
N LEU A 349 -25.22 7.31 3.48
CA LEU A 349 -25.16 8.76 3.42
C LEU A 349 -25.46 9.34 4.81
N PRO A 350 -24.58 10.15 5.43
CA PRO A 350 -25.01 11.08 6.46
C PRO A 350 -26.08 11.98 5.83
N SER A 351 -27.22 12.08 6.49
CA SER A 351 -28.31 12.93 6.01
C SER A 351 -27.93 14.41 6.20
N GLU A 352 -28.33 15.30 5.28
CA GLU A 352 -28.21 16.77 5.48
C GLU A 352 -28.88 17.24 6.79
N SER A 353 -29.81 16.45 7.34
CA SER A 353 -30.49 16.70 8.61
C SER A 353 -29.69 16.37 9.87
N GLU A 354 -28.68 15.50 9.81
CA GLU A 354 -27.83 15.19 10.97
C GLU A 354 -26.77 16.28 11.22
N GLU A 355 -26.42 17.07 10.20
CA GLU A 355 -25.44 18.17 10.30
C GLU A 355 -25.99 19.41 11.05
N LEU A 356 -27.30 19.65 11.05
CA LEU A 356 -27.92 20.78 11.78
C LEU A 356 -28.05 20.56 13.29
N LEU A 357 -27.82 19.33 13.77
CA LEU A 357 -27.89 18.99 15.20
C LEU A 357 -26.51 18.80 15.84
N ALA A 358 -25.43 18.81 15.05
CA ALA A 358 -24.05 18.59 15.52
C ALA A 358 -23.11 19.80 15.34
N ALA A 359 -23.60 20.90 14.76
CA ALA A 359 -22.97 22.22 14.78
C ALA A 359 -23.59 23.08 15.89
#